data_AF-A0A8J5XAT6-F1
#
_entry.id   AF-A0A8J5XAT6-F1
#
_cell.length_a   1.000
_cell.length_b   1.000
_cell.length_c   1.000
_cell.angle_alpha   90.00
_cell.angle_beta   90.00
_cell.angle_gamma   90.00
#
_symmetry.space_group_name_H-M   'P 1'
#
loop_
_entity.id
_entity.type
_entity.pdbx_description
1 polymer ?
#
loop_
_entity_poly.entity_id
_entity_poly.type
_entity_poly.pdbx_seq_one_letter_code
_entity_poly.pdbx_strand_id
1 'polypeptide(L)'
;MGVMTVLVPVRFIAMMGHFIACTLVFWSRGDNVRAGLPLKFTQEQFDRADASLTTALVLCMVFFVVELVGFWSGLTMFVHTHSFMHIVFHVAGCIATCVFIVDGSHFVLFWIYFAFFNALPGVLEVARIVSVALVRKQW
;
A
#
# COMPACT_ATOMS: atom_id res chain seq x y z
N MET A 1 4.37 -19.58 -23.38
CA MET A 1 4.97 -18.90 -22.21
C MET A 1 4.14 -19.27 -20.98
N GLY A 2 4.75 -19.69 -19.88
CA GLY A 2 4.00 -20.13 -18.69
C GLY A 2 3.44 -18.93 -17.92
N VAL A 3 2.27 -19.07 -17.30
CA VAL A 3 1.61 -18.00 -16.51
C VAL A 3 2.56 -17.39 -15.45
N MET A 4 3.48 -18.19 -14.91
CA MET A 4 4.50 -17.76 -13.95
C MET A 4 5.51 -16.77 -14.51
N THR A 5 5.84 -16.84 -15.79
CA THR A 5 6.81 -15.91 -16.40
C THR A 5 6.25 -14.49 -16.52
N VAL A 6 4.93 -14.33 -16.37
CA VAL A 6 4.23 -13.04 -16.46
C VAL A 6 3.80 -12.53 -15.08
N LEU A 7 3.19 -13.38 -14.24
CA LEU A 7 2.65 -12.93 -12.94
C LEU A 7 3.72 -12.36 -12.00
N VAL A 8 4.90 -12.99 -11.97
CA VAL A 8 6.01 -12.56 -11.11
C VAL A 8 6.44 -11.11 -11.41
N PRO A 9 6.87 -10.78 -12.64
CA PRO A 9 7.31 -9.41 -12.93
C PRO A 9 6.16 -8.40 -12.84
N VAL A 10 4.94 -8.77 -13.23
CA VAL A 10 3.78 -7.87 -13.14
C VAL A 10 3.43 -7.55 -11.69
N ARG A 11 3.48 -8.52 -10.78
CA ARG A 11 3.27 -8.28 -9.34
C ARG A 11 4.30 -7.30 -8.78
N PHE A 12 5.57 -7.49 -9.13
CA PHE A 12 6.64 -6.59 -8.69
C PHE A 12 6.39 -5.15 -9.19
N ILE A 13 6.12 -4.98 -10.49
CA ILE A 13 5.87 -3.66 -11.09
C ILE A 13 4.64 -3.00 -10.46
N ALA A 14 3.55 -3.74 -10.26
CA ALA A 14 2.34 -3.21 -9.64
C ALA A 14 2.61 -2.71 -8.20
N MET A 15 3.29 -3.53 -7.39
CA MET A 15 3.68 -3.16 -6.02
C MET A 15 4.57 -1.92 -5.99
N MET A 16 5.59 -1.86 -6.84
CA MET A 16 6.51 -0.72 -6.93
C MET A 16 5.81 0.54 -7.42
N GLY A 17 4.90 0.44 -8.39
CA GLY A 17 4.10 1.56 -8.86
C GLY A 17 3.24 2.15 -7.73
N HIS A 18 2.56 1.31 -6.95
CA HIS A 18 1.78 1.77 -5.82
C HIS A 18 2.66 2.37 -4.71
N PHE A 19 3.82 1.75 -4.41
CA PHE A 19 4.80 2.29 -3.48
C PHE A 19 5.23 3.71 -3.87
N ILE A 20 5.61 3.91 -5.14
CA ILE A 20 5.99 5.23 -5.66
C ILE A 20 4.82 6.20 -5.52
N ALA A 21 3.60 5.81 -5.86
CA ALA A 21 2.43 6.66 -5.69
C ALA A 21 2.25 7.11 -4.22
N CYS A 22 2.38 6.19 -3.23
CA CYS A 22 2.35 6.56 -1.82
C CYS A 22 3.51 7.50 -1.41
N THR A 23 4.71 7.34 -1.97
CA THR A 23 5.81 8.29 -1.72
C THR A 23 5.55 9.68 -2.30
N LEU A 24 4.80 9.77 -3.41
CA LEU A 24 4.39 11.07 -3.96
C LEU A 24 3.37 11.75 -3.05
N VAL A 25 2.47 11.00 -2.41
CA VAL A 25 1.59 11.57 -1.37
C VAL A 25 2.40 12.14 -0.20
N PHE A 26 3.48 11.47 0.24
CA PHE A 26 4.36 12.05 1.26
C PHE A 26 4.87 13.43 0.86
N TRP A 27 5.16 13.63 -0.43
CA TRP A 27 5.63 14.91 -0.95
C TRP A 27 4.50 15.95 -1.05
N SER A 28 3.29 15.56 -1.46
CA SER A 28 2.16 16.47 -1.67
C SER A 28 1.21 16.64 -0.48
N ARG A 29 1.41 15.91 0.63
CA ARG A 29 0.47 15.80 1.76
C ARG A 29 -0.04 17.14 2.32
N GLY A 30 0.75 18.20 2.25
CA GLY A 30 0.36 19.52 2.74
C GLY A 30 -0.90 20.05 2.06
N ASP A 31 -1.08 19.75 0.78
CA ASP A 31 -2.26 20.19 0.02
C ASP A 31 -3.50 19.40 0.45
N ASN A 32 -3.36 18.07 0.61
CA ASN A 32 -4.41 17.18 1.08
C ASN A 32 -4.84 17.47 2.54
N VAL A 33 -3.91 17.90 3.40
CA VAL A 33 -4.20 18.33 4.76
C VAL A 33 -5.02 19.62 4.75
N ARG A 34 -4.60 20.62 3.98
CA ARG A 34 -5.34 21.90 3.86
C ARG A 34 -6.72 21.71 3.28
N ALA A 35 -6.88 20.82 2.31
CA ALA A 35 -8.18 20.49 1.72
C ALA A 35 -9.18 19.91 2.73
N GLY A 36 -8.69 19.30 3.82
CA GLY A 36 -9.53 18.76 4.88
C GLY A 36 -9.72 19.65 6.11
N LEU A 37 -9.17 20.87 6.09
CA LEU A 37 -9.28 21.83 7.18
C LEU A 37 -10.27 22.95 6.85
N PRO A 38 -10.87 23.59 7.86
CA PRO A 38 -11.68 24.79 7.66
C PRO A 38 -10.83 25.95 7.10
N LEU A 39 -11.47 26.93 6.44
CA LEU A 39 -10.78 28.10 5.85
C LEU A 39 -9.88 28.87 6.83
N LYS A 40 -10.22 28.85 8.12
CA LYS A 40 -9.39 29.36 9.21
C LYS A 40 -9.09 28.20 10.15
N PHE A 41 -7.83 27.80 10.20
CA PHE A 41 -7.35 26.74 11.08
C PHE A 41 -6.18 27.25 11.93
N THR A 42 -5.99 26.62 13.08
CA THR A 42 -4.82 26.84 13.94
C THR A 42 -3.68 25.92 13.51
N GLN A 43 -2.45 26.27 13.87
CA GLN A 43 -1.29 25.42 13.58
C GLN A 43 -1.43 24.03 14.21
N GLU A 44 -1.97 23.94 15.42
CA GLU A 44 -2.21 22.65 16.10
C GLU A 44 -3.17 21.74 15.32
N GLN A 45 -4.21 22.29 14.70
CA GLN A 45 -5.12 21.52 13.85
C GLN A 45 -4.42 21.00 12.59
N PHE A 46 -3.55 21.82 12.00
CA PHE A 46 -2.74 21.40 10.85
C PHE A 46 -1.79 20.28 11.21
N ASP A 47 -1.02 20.45 12.30
CA ASP A 47 -0.02 19.47 12.74
C ASP A 47 -0.69 18.12 13.08
N ARG A 48 -1.86 18.15 13.71
CA ARG A 48 -2.61 16.93 14.02
C ARG A 48 -3.10 16.22 12.75
N ALA A 49 -3.57 16.96 11.75
CA ALA A 49 -4.02 16.39 10.49
C ALA A 49 -2.84 15.85 9.65
N ASP A 50 -1.73 16.58 9.59
CA ASP A 50 -0.50 16.13 8.93
C ASP A 50 0.08 14.88 9.61
N ALA A 51 0.08 14.82 10.94
CA ALA A 51 0.50 13.64 11.69
C ALA A 51 -0.40 12.43 11.41
N SER A 52 -1.72 12.62 11.27
CA SER A 52 -2.65 11.54 10.92
C SER A 52 -2.36 10.96 9.53
N LEU A 53 -2.22 11.82 8.51
CA LEU A 53 -1.90 11.38 7.14
C LEU A 53 -0.52 10.73 7.07
N THR A 54 0.48 11.33 7.74
CA THR A 54 1.83 10.79 7.84
C THR A 54 1.83 9.41 8.49
N THR A 55 1.02 9.19 9.53
CA THR A 55 0.90 7.88 10.19
C THR A 55 0.36 6.83 9.21
N ALA A 56 -0.71 7.14 8.47
CA ALA A 56 -1.25 6.22 7.47
C ALA A 56 -0.21 5.86 6.40
N LEU A 57 0.54 6.86 5.91
CA LEU A 57 1.58 6.65 4.91
C LEU A 57 2.75 5.81 5.42
N VAL A 58 3.20 6.03 6.67
CA VAL A 58 4.24 5.19 7.30
C VAL A 58 3.76 3.74 7.40
N LEU A 59 2.51 3.51 7.77
CA LEU A 59 1.94 2.17 7.80
C LEU A 59 1.92 1.53 6.40
N CYS A 60 1.58 2.28 5.34
CA CYS A 60 1.73 1.77 3.96
C CYS A 60 3.16 1.29 3.70
N MET A 61 4.17 2.07 4.08
CA MET A 61 5.58 1.71 3.86
C MET A 61 5.96 0.42 4.60
N VAL A 62 5.48 0.23 5.83
CA VAL A 62 5.69 -1.02 6.58
C VAL A 62 5.11 -2.21 5.83
N PHE A 63 3.88 -2.11 5.33
CA PHE A 63 3.26 -3.20 4.57
C PHE A 63 3.96 -3.47 3.25
N PHE A 64 4.38 -2.45 2.50
CA PHE A 64 5.21 -2.65 1.30
C PHE A 64 6.50 -3.41 1.61
N VAL A 65 7.18 -3.09 2.72
CA VAL A 65 8.39 -3.82 3.13
C VAL A 65 8.08 -5.29 3.43
N VAL A 66 6.99 -5.58 4.14
CA VAL A 66 6.56 -6.95 4.43
C VAL A 66 6.28 -7.72 3.13
N GLU A 67 5.55 -7.12 2.19
CA GLU A 67 5.24 -7.69 0.89
C GLU A 67 6.49 -7.91 0.04
N LEU A 68 7.44 -6.97 0.06
CA LEU A 68 8.69 -7.10 -0.66
C LEU A 68 9.56 -8.22 -0.09
N VAL A 69 9.60 -8.38 1.24
CA VAL A 69 10.32 -9.48 1.90
C VAL A 69 9.70 -10.84 1.55
N GLY A 70 8.37 -10.96 1.62
CA GLY A 70 7.69 -12.21 1.25
C GLY A 70 7.80 -12.55 -0.24
N PHE A 71 7.85 -11.53 -1.10
CA PHE A 71 8.09 -11.68 -2.54
C PHE A 71 9.55 -12.09 -2.84
N TRP A 72 10.56 -11.36 -2.36
CA TRP A 72 11.98 -11.63 -2.64
C TRP A 72 12.50 -12.90 -1.96
N SER A 73 11.94 -13.30 -0.82
CA SER A 73 12.27 -14.58 -0.19
C SER A 73 11.71 -15.79 -0.96
N GLY A 74 10.84 -15.56 -1.96
CA GLY A 74 10.19 -16.62 -2.73
C GLY A 74 9.05 -17.33 -1.97
N LEU A 75 8.72 -16.91 -0.75
CA LEU A 75 7.70 -17.56 0.08
C LEU A 75 6.28 -17.42 -0.51
N THR A 76 5.97 -16.28 -1.14
CA THR A 76 4.64 -16.01 -1.72
C THR A 76 4.67 -15.80 -3.23
N MET A 77 5.85 -15.60 -3.80
CA MET A 77 6.09 -15.28 -5.22
C MET A 77 5.48 -16.30 -6.18
N PHE A 78 5.51 -17.59 -5.81
CA PHE A 78 5.10 -18.69 -6.69
C PHE A 78 3.62 -19.09 -6.59
N VAL A 79 2.81 -18.39 -5.79
CA VAL A 79 1.39 -18.70 -5.61
C VAL A 79 0.53 -17.86 -6.57
N HIS A 80 -0.07 -18.50 -7.58
CA HIS A 80 -0.79 -17.83 -8.66
C HIS A 80 -1.93 -16.90 -8.20
N THR A 81 -2.84 -17.44 -7.39
CA THR A 81 -4.03 -16.71 -6.91
C THR A 81 -3.64 -15.52 -6.04
N HIS A 82 -2.62 -15.72 -5.19
CA HIS A 82 -2.03 -14.69 -4.35
C HIS A 82 -1.42 -13.57 -5.20
N SER A 83 -0.56 -13.92 -6.15
CA SER A 83 0.08 -12.95 -7.03
C SER A 83 -0.94 -12.15 -7.86
N PHE A 84 -2.00 -12.80 -8.37
CA PHE A 84 -3.08 -12.11 -9.07
C PHE A 84 -3.82 -11.11 -8.17
N MET A 85 -4.18 -11.50 -6.95
CA MET A 85 -4.84 -10.60 -6.00
C MET A 85 -3.98 -9.37 -5.68
N HIS A 86 -2.69 -9.56 -5.40
CA HIS A 86 -1.76 -8.44 -5.17
C HIS A 86 -1.70 -7.49 -6.37
N ILE A 87 -1.63 -8.02 -7.60
CA ILE A 87 -1.64 -7.19 -8.81
C ILE A 87 -2.90 -6.31 -8.84
N VAL A 88 -4.08 -6.89 -8.61
CA VAL A 88 -5.35 -6.15 -8.61
C VAL A 88 -5.36 -5.06 -7.54
N PHE A 89 -4.98 -5.38 -6.30
CA PHE A 89 -4.96 -4.42 -5.20
C PHE A 89 -3.97 -3.28 -5.43
N HIS A 90 -2.75 -3.55 -5.88
CA HIS A 90 -1.76 -2.49 -6.10
C HIS A 90 -2.04 -1.67 -7.36
N VAL A 91 -2.58 -2.26 -8.43
CA VAL A 91 -2.97 -1.47 -9.62
C VAL A 91 -4.13 -0.54 -9.25
N ALA A 92 -5.16 -1.04 -8.58
CA ALA A 92 -6.28 -0.21 -8.12
C ALA A 92 -5.82 0.84 -7.11
N GLY A 93 -4.97 0.46 -6.16
CA GLY A 93 -4.40 1.35 -5.15
C GLY A 93 -3.52 2.44 -5.75
N CYS A 94 -2.70 2.11 -6.76
CA CYS A 94 -1.89 3.06 -7.51
C CYS A 94 -2.79 4.09 -8.21
N ILE A 95 -3.80 3.65 -8.96
CA ILE A 95 -4.74 4.55 -9.65
C ILE A 95 -5.47 5.44 -8.64
N ALA A 96 -6.03 4.85 -7.58
CA ALA A 96 -6.74 5.60 -6.54
C ALA A 96 -5.82 6.64 -5.86
N THR A 97 -4.59 6.25 -5.53
CA THR A 97 -3.60 7.15 -4.92
C THR A 97 -3.22 8.30 -5.86
N CYS A 98 -3.07 8.03 -7.16
CA CYS A 98 -2.84 9.08 -8.15
C CYS A 98 -4.01 10.06 -8.22
N VAL A 99 -5.26 9.57 -8.21
CA VAL A 99 -6.46 10.42 -8.14
C VAL A 99 -6.47 11.26 -6.86
N PHE A 100 -6.12 10.68 -5.72
CA PHE A 100 -6.02 11.41 -4.45
C PHE A 100 -5.01 12.56 -4.46
N ILE A 101 -3.88 12.37 -5.16
CA ILE A 101 -2.88 13.42 -5.36
C ILE A 101 -3.45 14.53 -6.26
N VAL A 102 -4.01 14.15 -7.43
CA VAL A 102 -4.48 15.12 -8.43
C VAL A 102 -5.66 15.95 -7.92
N ASP A 103 -6.62 15.31 -7.25
CA ASP A 103 -7.83 15.97 -6.75
C ASP A 103 -7.57 16.80 -5.48
N GLY A 104 -6.38 16.70 -4.87
CA GLY A 104 -6.11 17.31 -3.56
C GLY A 104 -7.10 16.83 -2.50
N SER A 105 -7.44 15.53 -2.54
CA SER A 105 -8.51 14.96 -1.73
C SER A 105 -8.29 15.11 -0.23
N HIS A 106 -9.39 15.20 0.53
CA HIS A 106 -9.39 15.33 1.99
C HIS A 106 -8.57 14.20 2.65
N PHE A 107 -7.59 14.55 3.49
CA PHE A 107 -6.61 13.61 4.07
C PHE A 107 -7.20 12.36 4.75
N VAL A 108 -8.35 12.47 5.41
CA VAL A 108 -9.07 11.33 6.03
C VAL A 108 -9.39 10.21 5.05
N LEU A 109 -9.66 10.52 3.76
CA LEU A 109 -9.93 9.49 2.74
C LEU A 109 -8.75 8.53 2.56
N PHE A 110 -7.53 8.98 2.84
CA PHE A 110 -6.34 8.16 2.70
C PHE A 110 -6.34 6.93 3.64
N TRP A 111 -7.01 7.01 4.79
CA TRP A 111 -7.17 5.86 5.69
C TRP A 111 -7.96 4.72 5.05
N ILE A 112 -8.95 5.03 4.21
CA ILE A 112 -9.70 4.03 3.44
C ILE A 112 -8.78 3.39 2.40
N TYR A 113 -7.93 4.18 1.76
CA TYR A 113 -7.03 3.71 0.71
C TYR A 113 -5.95 2.81 1.30
N PHE A 114 -5.40 3.20 2.45
CA PHE A 114 -4.53 2.36 3.26
C PHE A 114 -5.21 1.03 3.60
N ALA A 115 -6.43 1.04 4.15
CA ALA A 115 -7.11 -0.18 4.58
C ALA A 115 -7.30 -1.20 3.44
N PHE A 116 -7.78 -0.76 2.27
CA PHE A 116 -8.09 -1.65 1.16
C PHE A 116 -6.88 -2.03 0.31
N PHE A 117 -5.96 -1.11 0.07
CA PHE A 117 -4.89 -1.30 -0.92
C PHE A 117 -3.50 -1.53 -0.32
N ASN A 118 -3.35 -1.42 1.01
CA ASN A 118 -2.08 -1.69 1.71
C ASN A 118 -2.29 -2.70 2.85
N ALA A 119 -3.19 -2.41 3.79
CA ALA A 119 -3.40 -3.28 4.95
C ALA A 119 -3.97 -4.65 4.55
N LEU A 120 -5.00 -4.69 3.69
CA LEU A 120 -5.58 -5.95 3.22
C LEU A 120 -4.56 -6.84 2.47
N PRO A 121 -3.89 -6.39 1.38
CA PRO A 121 -2.88 -7.21 0.71
C PRO A 121 -1.72 -7.57 1.63
N GLY A 122 -1.29 -6.66 2.50
CA GLY A 122 -0.24 -6.92 3.48
C GLY A 122 -0.61 -7.96 4.54
N VAL A 123 -1.84 -7.97 5.04
CA VAL A 123 -2.33 -9.03 5.96
C VAL A 123 -2.41 -10.37 5.25
N LEU A 124 -2.85 -10.39 3.98
CA LEU A 124 -2.86 -11.61 3.17
C LEU A 124 -1.43 -12.15 2.97
N GLU A 125 -0.45 -11.27 2.75
CA GLU A 125 0.96 -11.66 2.67
C GLU A 125 1.45 -12.30 3.97
N VAL A 126 1.21 -11.65 5.12
CA VAL A 126 1.61 -12.19 6.43
C VAL A 126 0.96 -13.56 6.67
N ALA A 127 -0.34 -13.69 6.39
CA ALA A 127 -1.05 -14.95 6.54
C ALA A 127 -0.41 -16.07 5.69
N ARG A 128 0.03 -15.75 4.46
CA ARG A 128 0.73 -16.72 3.60
C ARG A 128 2.11 -17.08 4.12
N ILE A 129 2.91 -16.10 4.54
CA ILE A 129 4.24 -16.35 5.14
C ILE A 129 4.12 -17.27 6.35
N VAL A 130 3.17 -16.98 7.25
CA VAL A 130 2.89 -17.81 8.44
C VAL A 130 2.46 -19.22 8.03
N SER A 131 1.56 -19.35 7.05
CA SER A 131 1.12 -20.68 6.59
C SER A 131 2.27 -21.55 6.08
N VAL A 132 3.20 -20.96 5.31
CA VAL A 132 4.39 -21.66 4.80
C VAL A 132 5.34 -22.03 5.94
N ALA A 133 5.55 -21.12 6.90
CA ALA A 133 6.41 -21.38 8.05
C ALA A 133 5.88 -22.51 8.95
N LEU A 134 4.56 -22.60 9.16
CA LEU A 134 3.94 -23.65 9.95
C LEU A 134 4.02 -25.02 9.26
N VAL A 135 3.77 -25.09 7.95
CA VAL A 135 3.88 -26.36 7.20
C VAL A 135 5.31 -26.86 7.16
N ARG A 136 6.29 -25.96 6.99
CA ARG A 136 7.73 -26.33 7.02
C ARG A 136 8.16 -26.93 8.36
N LYS A 137 7.50 -26.59 9.47
CA LYS A 137 7.83 -27.11 10.81
C LYS A 137 7.38 -28.56 11.03
N GLN A 138 6.54 -29.11 10.15
CA GLN A 138 6.00 -30.47 10.25
C GLN A 138 6.83 -31.54 9.50
N TRP A 139 7.88 -31.12 8.78
CA TRP A 139 8.82 -31.97 8.06
C TRP A 139 10.22 -31.83 8.67
#